data_AF-A0A2V9HP81-F1
#
_entry.id   AF-A0A2V9HP81-F1
#
_cell.length_a   1.000
_cell.length_b   1.000
_cell.length_c   1.000
_cell.angle_alpha   90.00
_cell.angle_beta   90.00
_cell.angle_gamma   90.00
#
_symmetry.space_group_name_H-M   'P 1'
#
loop_
_entity.id
_entity.type
_entity.pdbx_description
1 polymer ?
#
loop_
_entity_poly.entity_id
_entity_poly.type
_entity_poly.pdbx_seq_one_letter_code
_entity_poly.pdbx_strand_id
1 'polypeptide(L)'
;MLRALKRITLLLLAFVAVMAAALYLLYFRRTPLPPAAPHEHTVPVISAIPGLSACWVETAKTFSSFPFGSTAGSVLVRHPAGDLLIDTGNSSYYDQEISGFPFATWLKLKSLAGQLKPKVPLPDLLRRIGEDPGKLRWAILSHVHLDHAGGLMDLPPLPVLLTREELQFAADPSVQARGYVIVAHTQKFPPVAAPTLRFEP
;
A
#
# COMPACT_ATOMS: atom_id res chain seq x y z
N MET A 1 -6.83 -44.23 -34.63
CA MET A 1 -7.41 -42.95 -34.13
C MET A 1 -7.01 -42.64 -32.68
N LEU A 2 -7.18 -43.56 -31.71
CA LEU A 2 -6.88 -43.30 -30.28
C LEU A 2 -5.41 -42.94 -29.96
N ARG A 3 -4.43 -43.54 -30.66
CA ARG A 3 -2.99 -43.23 -30.49
C ARG A 3 -2.62 -41.83 -31.02
N ALA A 4 -3.27 -41.38 -32.10
CA ALA A 4 -3.03 -40.06 -32.67
C ALA A 4 -3.63 -38.97 -31.76
N LEU A 5 -4.85 -39.20 -31.25
CA LEU A 5 -5.47 -38.29 -30.28
C LEU A 5 -4.64 -38.14 -29.00
N LYS A 6 -4.13 -39.25 -28.43
CA LYS A 6 -3.21 -39.20 -27.27
C LYS A 6 -1.95 -38.37 -27.53
N ARG A 7 -1.34 -38.51 -28.72
CA ARG A 7 -0.15 -37.72 -29.09
C ARG A 7 -0.47 -36.24 -29.22
N ILE A 8 -1.59 -35.90 -29.84
CA ILE A 8 -2.05 -34.51 -29.97
C ILE A 8 -2.32 -33.90 -28.59
N THR A 9 -2.99 -34.62 -27.69
CA THR A 9 -3.25 -34.15 -26.31
C THR A 9 -1.94 -33.94 -25.53
N LEU A 10 -0.98 -34.85 -25.63
CA LEU A 10 0.34 -34.70 -24.98
C LEU A 10 1.11 -33.47 -25.50
N LEU A 11 1.09 -33.24 -26.81
CA LEU A 11 1.73 -32.07 -27.43
C LEU A 11 1.05 -30.76 -26.98
N LEU A 12 -0.27 -30.74 -26.90
CA LEU A 12 -1.03 -29.59 -26.38
C LEU A 12 -0.70 -29.30 -24.91
N LEU A 13 -0.65 -30.33 -24.05
CA LEU A 13 -0.27 -30.17 -22.65
C LEU A 13 1.17 -29.68 -22.50
N ALA A 14 2.11 -30.23 -23.28
CA ALA A 14 3.49 -29.78 -23.29
C ALA A 14 3.60 -28.31 -23.75
N PHE A 15 2.86 -27.93 -24.79
CA PHE A 15 2.82 -26.55 -25.28
C PHE A 15 2.27 -25.59 -24.21
N VAL A 16 1.17 -25.94 -23.55
CA VAL A 16 0.59 -25.14 -22.46
C VAL A 16 1.57 -25.01 -21.29
N ALA A 17 2.26 -26.09 -20.91
CA ALA A 17 3.25 -26.06 -19.84
C ALA A 17 4.46 -25.16 -20.19
N VAL A 18 4.97 -25.25 -21.42
CA VAL A 18 6.07 -24.40 -21.90
C VAL A 18 5.62 -22.94 -21.97
N MET A 19 4.41 -22.66 -22.46
CA MET A 19 3.85 -21.30 -22.49
C MET A 19 3.68 -20.74 -21.09
N ALA A 20 3.17 -21.52 -20.15
CA ALA A 20 3.03 -21.11 -18.74
C ALA A 20 4.40 -20.82 -18.11
N ALA A 21 5.40 -21.68 -18.34
CA ALA A 21 6.76 -21.47 -17.86
C ALA A 21 7.42 -20.22 -18.49
N ALA A 22 7.23 -20.00 -19.79
CA ALA A 22 7.72 -18.81 -20.48
C ALA A 22 7.05 -17.53 -19.95
N LEU A 23 5.73 -17.54 -19.76
CA LEU A 23 5.00 -16.42 -19.16
C LEU A 23 5.44 -16.17 -17.72
N TYR A 24 5.65 -17.23 -16.93
CA TYR A 24 6.20 -17.13 -15.58
C TYR A 24 7.59 -16.47 -15.60
N LEU A 25 8.50 -16.96 -16.44
CA LEU A 25 9.83 -16.38 -16.57
C LEU A 25 9.77 -14.93 -17.04
N LEU A 26 8.95 -14.58 -18.03
CA LEU A 26 8.82 -13.20 -18.51
C LEU A 26 8.19 -12.27 -17.47
N TYR A 27 7.23 -12.76 -16.69
CA TYR A 27 6.55 -11.97 -15.65
C TYR A 27 7.45 -11.72 -14.43
N PHE A 28 8.23 -12.72 -14.03
CA PHE A 28 9.10 -12.66 -12.86
C PHE A 28 10.54 -12.24 -13.16
N ARG A 29 10.99 -12.28 -14.42
CA ARG A 29 12.29 -11.74 -14.84
C ARG A 29 12.21 -10.21 -14.87
N ARG A 30 12.33 -9.62 -13.69
CA ARG A 30 12.48 -8.19 -13.51
C ARG A 30 13.98 -7.89 -13.47
N THR A 31 14.44 -6.90 -14.24
CA THR A 31 15.78 -6.35 -14.03
C THR A 31 15.84 -5.78 -12.62
N PRO A 32 16.80 -6.18 -11.77
CA PRO A 32 16.94 -5.57 -10.47
C PRO A 32 17.17 -4.07 -10.66
N LEU A 33 16.59 -3.27 -9.76
CA LEU A 33 16.93 -1.87 -9.69
C LEU A 33 18.44 -1.74 -9.42
N PRO A 34 19.10 -0.71 -9.96
CA PRO A 34 20.48 -0.43 -9.57
C PRO A 34 20.54 -0.27 -8.03
N PRO A 35 21.65 -0.69 -7.39
CA PRO A 35 21.81 -0.49 -5.95
C PRO A 35 21.63 0.99 -5.63
N ALA A 36 20.91 1.27 -4.54
CA ALA A 36 20.77 2.64 -4.04
C ALA A 36 22.16 3.23 -3.77
N ALA A 37 22.29 4.55 -3.89
CA ALA A 37 23.51 5.24 -3.50
C ALA A 37 23.87 4.89 -2.04
N PRO A 38 25.17 4.82 -1.69
CA PRO A 38 25.58 4.65 -0.30
C PRO A 38 24.91 5.70 0.56
N HIS A 39 24.19 5.24 1.58
CA HIS A 39 23.58 6.10 2.59
C HIS A 39 24.11 5.64 3.94
N GLU A 40 24.44 6.61 4.78
CA GLU A 40 24.87 6.32 6.15
C GLU A 40 23.64 5.82 6.93
N HIS A 41 23.69 4.57 7.38
CA HIS A 41 22.66 4.02 8.24
C HIS A 41 22.94 4.46 9.68
N THR A 42 22.56 5.69 10.03
CA THR A 42 22.67 6.18 11.40
C THR A 42 21.62 5.49 12.26
N VAL A 43 22.05 4.68 13.23
CA VAL A 43 21.13 4.10 14.20
C VAL A 43 20.59 5.22 15.08
N PRO A 44 19.27 5.49 15.10
CA PRO A 44 18.73 6.57 15.91
C PRO A 44 18.86 6.24 17.40
N VAL A 45 19.23 7.24 18.21
CA VAL A 45 19.26 7.10 19.69
C VAL A 45 17.86 7.32 20.24
N ILE A 46 17.00 6.32 20.10
CA ILE A 46 15.57 6.38 20.49
C ILE A 46 15.42 6.59 22.00
N SER A 47 16.34 6.06 22.81
CA SER A 47 16.34 6.19 24.28
C SER A 47 16.47 7.64 24.77
N ALA A 48 16.91 8.56 23.92
CA ALA A 48 17.07 9.97 24.26
C ALA A 48 15.78 10.80 24.09
N ILE A 49 14.68 10.20 23.61
CA ILE A 49 13.40 10.89 23.38
C ILE A 49 12.37 10.40 24.41
N PRO A 50 12.15 11.12 25.53
CA PRO A 50 11.23 10.69 26.58
C PRO A 50 9.81 10.52 26.04
N GLY A 51 9.12 9.44 26.39
CA GLY A 51 7.72 9.22 26.00
C GLY A 51 7.50 8.79 24.55
N LEU A 52 8.57 8.61 23.76
CA LEU A 52 8.46 8.04 22.42
C LEU A 52 7.98 6.58 22.51
N SER A 53 6.88 6.27 21.84
CA SER A 53 6.39 4.90 21.72
C SER A 53 5.76 4.68 20.35
N ALA A 54 5.73 3.43 19.90
CA ALA A 54 5.08 3.07 18.65
C ALA A 54 4.22 1.82 18.86
N CYS A 55 3.05 1.77 18.24
CA CYS A 55 2.22 0.57 18.20
C CYS A 55 1.64 0.33 16.81
N TRP A 56 1.51 -0.94 16.47
CA TRP A 56 0.81 -1.36 15.25
C TRP A 56 -0.70 -1.29 15.47
N VAL A 57 -1.40 -0.63 14.56
CA VAL A 57 -2.86 -0.57 14.46
C VAL A 57 -3.30 -1.35 13.24
N GLU A 58 -3.73 -2.60 13.44
CA GLU A 58 -4.17 -3.49 12.36
C GLU A 58 -5.57 -3.10 11.91
N THR A 59 -5.71 -2.64 10.65
CA THR A 59 -7.00 -2.23 10.08
C THR A 59 -7.72 -3.40 9.42
N ALA A 60 -6.96 -4.33 8.84
CA ALA A 60 -7.51 -5.49 8.16
C ALA A 60 -6.50 -6.63 8.09
N LYS A 61 -7.01 -7.86 8.00
CA LYS A 61 -6.22 -9.05 7.73
C LYS A 61 -6.96 -9.96 6.75
N THR A 62 -6.22 -10.56 5.83
CA THR A 62 -6.79 -11.57 4.93
C THR A 62 -7.14 -12.83 5.72
N PHE A 63 -8.33 -13.38 5.50
CA PHE A 63 -8.63 -14.77 5.87
C PHE A 63 -8.10 -15.67 4.76
N SER A 64 -6.84 -16.09 4.84
CA SER A 64 -6.26 -16.96 3.82
C SER A 64 -6.25 -18.41 4.30
N SER A 65 -6.61 -19.33 3.41
CA SER A 65 -6.28 -20.77 3.51
C SER A 65 -4.85 -21.06 3.04
N PHE A 66 -4.08 -20.02 2.69
CA PHE A 66 -2.68 -20.09 2.29
C PHE A 66 -1.78 -20.17 3.52
N PRO A 67 -0.53 -20.64 3.40
CA PRO A 67 0.39 -20.74 4.53
C PRO A 67 0.88 -19.38 5.07
N PHE A 68 0.43 -18.26 4.51
CA PHE A 68 0.75 -16.92 4.98
C PHE A 68 -0.49 -16.02 4.98
N GLY A 69 -0.60 -15.16 5.99
CA GLY A 69 -1.60 -14.08 6.07
C GLY A 69 -1.00 -12.75 5.65
N SER A 70 -1.82 -11.87 5.08
CA SER A 70 -1.46 -10.47 4.84
C SER A 70 -2.30 -9.58 5.75
N THR A 71 -1.71 -8.47 6.19
CA THR A 71 -2.36 -7.48 7.04
C THR A 71 -2.09 -6.10 6.46
N ALA A 72 -3.05 -5.20 6.63
CA ALA A 72 -2.90 -3.77 6.37
C ALA A 72 -3.13 -3.03 7.66
N GLY A 73 -2.42 -1.92 7.86
CA GLY A 73 -2.51 -1.18 9.09
C GLY A 73 -1.71 0.11 9.06
N SER A 74 -1.55 0.66 10.25
CA SER A 74 -0.80 1.88 10.51
C SER A 74 0.12 1.64 11.71
N VAL A 75 1.25 2.34 11.76
CA VAL A 75 2.03 2.47 12.99
C VAL A 75 1.72 3.82 13.61
N LEU A 76 1.05 3.82 14.76
CA LEU A 76 0.89 5.02 15.56
C LEU A 76 2.18 5.26 16.34
N VAL A 77 2.81 6.40 16.10
CA VAL A 77 3.99 6.86 16.83
C VAL A 77 3.57 7.99 17.75
N ARG A 78 3.69 7.77 19.06
CA ARG A 78 3.53 8.82 20.06
C ARG A 78 4.83 9.53 20.28
N HIS A 79 4.83 10.85 20.16
CA HIS A 79 6.06 11.65 20.21
C HIS A 79 5.82 12.94 21.01
N PRO A 80 6.79 13.44 21.80
CA PRO A 80 6.61 14.67 22.61
C PRO A 80 6.19 15.90 21.82
N ALA A 81 6.55 15.97 20.54
CA ALA A 81 6.17 17.07 19.64
C ALA A 81 4.78 16.87 19.00
N GLY A 82 4.07 15.79 19.29
CA GLY A 82 2.78 15.44 18.68
C GLY A 82 2.84 14.12 17.94
N ASP A 83 1.72 13.41 17.98
CA ASP A 83 1.61 12.03 17.50
C ASP A 83 1.43 11.99 15.98
N LEU A 84 1.91 10.92 15.38
CA LEU A 84 1.86 10.72 13.94
C LEU A 84 1.54 9.27 13.57
N LEU A 85 1.09 9.09 12.34
CA LEU A 85 0.91 7.78 11.73
C LEU A 85 2.01 7.52 10.72
N ILE A 86 2.51 6.29 10.65
CA ILE A 86 3.22 5.76 9.50
C ILE A 86 2.25 4.81 8.79
N ASP A 87 1.91 5.14 7.55
CA ASP A 87 0.83 4.54 6.76
C ASP A 87 -0.53 4.60 7.44
N THR A 88 -1.59 4.25 6.71
CA THR A 88 -2.98 4.40 7.15
C THR A 88 -3.86 3.19 6.81
N GLY A 89 -3.30 2.12 6.24
CA GLY A 89 -4.10 0.98 5.83
C GLY A 89 -5.02 1.29 4.64
N ASN A 90 -6.08 0.51 4.51
CA ASN A 90 -7.11 0.66 3.48
C ASN A 90 -8.26 1.58 3.91
N SER A 91 -8.93 2.17 2.92
CA SER A 91 -10.13 2.99 3.09
C SER A 91 -11.37 2.16 3.44
N SER A 92 -12.24 2.67 4.32
CA SER A 92 -13.58 2.10 4.53
C SER A 92 -14.50 2.26 3.30
N TYR A 93 -14.22 3.24 2.44
CA TYR A 93 -14.93 3.54 1.19
C TYR A 93 -14.39 2.77 -0.03
N TYR A 94 -13.51 1.78 0.19
CA TYR A 94 -12.79 1.04 -0.85
C TYR A 94 -13.63 0.67 -2.09
N ASP A 95 -14.84 0.11 -1.88
CA ASP A 95 -15.68 -0.36 -2.99
C ASP A 95 -16.16 0.77 -3.91
N GLN A 96 -16.42 1.94 -3.34
CA GLN A 96 -16.80 3.14 -4.09
C GLN A 96 -15.61 3.69 -4.85
N GLU A 97 -14.45 3.74 -4.21
CA GLU A 97 -13.21 4.28 -4.78
C GLU A 97 -12.73 3.49 -6.00
N ILE A 98 -12.94 2.17 -6.02
CA ILE A 98 -12.56 1.33 -7.16
C ILE A 98 -13.64 1.24 -8.24
N SER A 99 -14.87 1.70 -7.99
CA SER A 99 -16.02 1.48 -8.88
C SER A 99 -15.87 2.08 -10.28
N GLY A 100 -15.04 3.12 -10.42
CA GLY A 100 -14.77 3.79 -11.70
C GLY A 100 -13.73 3.11 -12.59
N PHE A 101 -13.08 2.04 -12.13
CA PHE A 101 -12.07 1.34 -12.93
C PHE A 101 -12.70 0.48 -14.03
N PRO A 102 -12.01 0.29 -15.18
CA PRO A 102 -12.40 -0.70 -16.18
C PRO A 102 -12.56 -2.09 -15.56
N PHE A 103 -13.49 -2.89 -16.07
CA PHE A 103 -13.90 -4.17 -15.46
C PHE A 103 -12.74 -5.07 -15.03
N ALA A 104 -11.71 -5.23 -15.88
CA ALA A 104 -10.56 -6.07 -15.55
C ALA A 104 -9.74 -5.52 -14.36
N THR A 105 -9.49 -4.22 -14.32
CA THR A 105 -8.78 -3.56 -13.21
C THR A 105 -9.63 -3.56 -11.95
N TRP A 106 -10.92 -3.24 -12.07
CA TRP A 106 -11.88 -3.32 -10.97
C TRP A 106 -11.92 -4.72 -10.35
N LEU A 107 -12.05 -5.77 -11.17
CA LEU A 107 -12.12 -7.15 -10.70
C LEU A 107 -10.82 -7.59 -10.00
N LYS A 108 -9.66 -7.19 -10.54
CA LYS A 108 -8.35 -7.42 -9.91
C LYS A 108 -8.27 -6.76 -8.53
N LEU A 109 -8.63 -5.48 -8.43
CA LEU A 109 -8.63 -4.74 -7.16
C LEU A 109 -9.64 -5.33 -6.17
N LYS A 110 -10.84 -5.65 -6.63
CA LYS A 110 -11.90 -6.24 -5.79
C LYS A 110 -11.51 -7.59 -5.22
N SER A 111 -10.86 -8.45 -6.01
CA SER A 111 -10.52 -9.83 -5.62
C SER A 111 -9.25 -9.95 -4.76
N LEU A 112 -8.25 -9.10 -4.99
CA LEU A 112 -6.99 -9.13 -4.24
C LEU A 112 -7.04 -8.16 -3.06
N ALA A 113 -6.94 -6.86 -3.36
CA ALA A 113 -6.86 -5.79 -2.38
C ALA A 113 -8.16 -5.64 -1.56
N GLY A 114 -9.32 -5.94 -2.14
CA GLY A 114 -10.60 -5.88 -1.43
C GLY A 114 -10.72 -6.84 -0.24
N GLN A 115 -9.86 -7.86 -0.15
CA GLN A 115 -9.82 -8.74 1.03
C GLN A 115 -9.28 -8.02 2.28
N LEU A 116 -8.54 -6.93 2.09
CA LEU A 116 -7.97 -6.10 3.15
C LEU A 116 -8.82 -4.86 3.42
N LYS A 117 -10.10 -4.84 3.00
CA LYS A 117 -11.03 -3.78 3.40
C LYS A 117 -11.18 -3.78 4.93
N PRO A 118 -11.05 -2.63 5.60
CA PRO A 118 -11.17 -2.56 7.05
C PRO A 118 -12.60 -2.91 7.49
N LYS A 119 -12.72 -3.74 8.53
CA LYS A 119 -14.02 -3.97 9.21
C LYS A 119 -14.40 -2.82 10.13
N VAL A 120 -13.39 -2.14 10.66
CA VAL A 120 -13.50 -0.97 11.53
C VAL A 120 -12.59 0.09 10.93
N PRO A 121 -13.10 1.29 10.60
CA PRO A 121 -12.29 2.38 10.06
C PRO A 121 -11.12 2.74 11.00
N LEU A 122 -10.01 3.19 10.43
CA LEU A 122 -8.83 3.58 11.20
C LEU A 122 -9.12 4.59 12.35
N PRO A 123 -9.93 5.65 12.16
CA PRO A 123 -10.27 6.58 13.26
C PRO A 123 -10.89 5.89 14.48
N ASP A 124 -11.71 4.86 14.26
CA ASP A 124 -12.36 4.13 15.35
C ASP A 124 -11.39 3.20 16.07
N LEU A 125 -10.43 2.60 15.35
CA LEU A 125 -9.36 1.81 15.95
C LEU A 125 -8.44 2.68 16.81
N LEU A 126 -8.11 3.88 16.34
CA LEU A 126 -7.34 4.88 17.09
C LEU A 126 -8.04 5.27 18.40
N ARG A 127 -9.35 5.57 18.34
CA ARG A 127 -10.14 5.89 19.55
C ARG A 127 -10.13 4.75 20.58
N ARG A 128 -10.17 3.49 20.12
CA ARG A 128 -10.12 2.31 21.02
C ARG A 128 -8.81 2.19 21.78
N ILE A 129 -7.71 2.72 21.24
CA ILE A 129 -6.40 2.71 21.89
C ILE A 129 -6.06 4.05 22.58
N GLY A 130 -7.08 4.90 22.78
CA GLY A 130 -6.98 6.17 23.48
C GLY A 130 -6.41 7.32 22.64
N GLU A 131 -6.31 7.15 21.33
CA GLU A 131 -5.84 8.18 20.41
C GLU A 131 -7.02 8.99 19.86
N ASP A 132 -6.85 10.31 19.77
CA ASP A 132 -7.84 11.20 19.15
C ASP A 132 -7.41 11.51 17.72
N PRO A 133 -8.11 11.00 16.68
CA PRO A 133 -7.74 11.26 15.28
C PRO A 133 -7.66 12.75 14.93
N GLY A 134 -8.36 13.63 15.66
CA GLY A 134 -8.29 15.07 15.46
C GLY A 134 -7.04 15.75 16.04
N LYS A 135 -6.25 15.04 16.86
CA LYS A 135 -5.00 15.52 17.46
C LYS A 135 -3.74 15.00 16.76
N LEU A 136 -3.90 14.08 15.81
CA LEU A 136 -2.80 13.61 14.97
C LEU A 136 -2.15 14.79 14.26
N ARG A 137 -0.84 14.93 14.43
CA ARG A 137 -0.09 16.05 13.87
C ARG A 137 0.34 15.78 12.43
N TRP A 138 0.63 14.52 12.08
CA TRP A 138 1.01 14.12 10.72
C TRP A 138 0.63 12.68 10.36
N ALA A 139 0.57 12.41 9.07
CA ALA A 139 0.70 11.06 8.51
C ALA A 139 1.93 11.02 7.60
N ILE A 140 2.80 10.04 7.77
CA ILE A 140 3.92 9.72 6.88
C ILE A 140 3.49 8.52 6.05
N LEU A 141 3.53 8.63 4.73
CA LEU A 141 3.32 7.48 3.85
C LEU A 141 4.67 6.88 3.45
N SER A 142 4.82 5.57 3.66
CA SER A 142 5.95 4.82 3.12
C SER A 142 5.92 4.81 1.58
N HIS A 143 4.72 4.68 1.02
CA HIS A 143 4.40 4.83 -0.40
C HIS A 143 2.89 5.00 -0.61
N VAL A 144 2.45 5.28 -1.83
CA VAL A 144 1.07 5.72 -2.13
C VAL A 144 0.12 4.62 -2.64
N HIS A 145 0.45 3.35 -2.43
CA HIS A 145 -0.50 2.27 -2.75
C HIS A 145 -1.72 2.29 -1.82
N LEU A 146 -2.80 1.70 -2.30
CA LEU A 146 -4.12 1.71 -1.65
C LEU A 146 -4.12 1.23 -0.20
N ASP A 147 -3.24 0.28 0.14
CA ASP A 147 -3.14 -0.38 1.44
C ASP A 147 -2.27 0.38 2.44
N HIS A 148 -1.70 1.50 2.00
CA HIS A 148 -0.89 2.41 2.81
C HIS A 148 -1.56 3.79 2.91
N ALA A 149 -2.17 4.27 1.81
CA ALA A 149 -2.76 5.60 1.74
C ALA A 149 -4.29 5.63 1.97
N GLY A 150 -4.96 4.49 1.96
CA GLY A 150 -6.42 4.44 1.94
C GLY A 150 -7.10 4.99 3.19
N GLY A 151 -6.56 4.74 4.38
CA GLY A 151 -7.15 5.22 5.62
C GLY A 151 -7.17 6.75 5.75
N LEU A 152 -6.41 7.50 4.94
CA LEU A 152 -6.51 8.96 4.84
C LEU A 152 -7.92 9.44 4.45
N MET A 153 -8.71 8.59 3.78
CA MET A 153 -10.08 8.89 3.40
C MET A 153 -11.03 8.88 4.59
N ASP A 154 -10.69 8.11 5.64
CA ASP A 154 -11.47 8.02 6.88
C ASP A 154 -11.04 9.09 7.91
N LEU A 155 -9.79 9.57 7.82
CA LEU A 155 -9.20 10.50 8.78
C LEU A 155 -9.66 11.96 8.57
N PRO A 156 -9.75 12.76 9.65
CA PRO A 156 -9.79 14.21 9.55
C PRO A 156 -8.62 14.76 8.72
N PRO A 157 -8.75 15.94 8.09
CA PRO A 157 -7.64 16.54 7.36
C PRO A 157 -6.42 16.73 8.28
N LEU A 158 -5.28 16.20 7.87
CA LEU A 158 -3.99 16.35 8.55
C LEU A 158 -2.86 16.48 7.52
N PRO A 159 -1.73 17.11 7.87
CA PRO A 159 -0.56 17.15 7.00
C PRO A 159 -0.06 15.74 6.66
N VAL A 160 0.02 15.44 5.36
CA VAL A 160 0.56 14.18 4.84
C VAL A 160 1.97 14.41 4.29
N LEU A 161 2.91 13.57 4.72
CA LEU A 161 4.32 13.63 4.39
C LEU A 161 4.68 12.44 3.50
N LEU A 162 5.24 12.74 2.33
CA LEU A 162 5.73 11.77 1.37
C LEU A 162 6.94 12.32 0.63
N THR A 163 7.69 11.42 0.01
CA THR A 163 8.83 11.79 -0.86
C THR A 163 8.32 12.50 -2.12
N ARG A 164 9.22 13.24 -2.78
CA ARG A 164 8.88 13.90 -4.05
C ARG A 164 8.58 12.87 -5.13
N GLU A 165 9.29 11.75 -5.10
CA GLU A 165 9.18 10.65 -6.05
C GLU A 165 7.81 9.99 -5.94
N GLU A 166 7.32 9.75 -4.72
CA GLU A 166 5.98 9.20 -4.49
C GLU A 166 4.87 10.19 -4.90
N LEU A 167 5.06 11.51 -4.69
CA LEU A 167 4.13 12.53 -5.21
C LEU A 167 4.04 12.51 -6.74
N GLN A 168 5.18 12.41 -7.42
CA GLN A 168 5.24 12.33 -8.88
C GLN A 168 4.62 11.02 -9.39
N PHE A 169 4.90 9.90 -8.73
CA PHE A 169 4.31 8.61 -9.05
C PHE A 169 2.79 8.62 -8.86
N ALA A 170 2.29 9.24 -7.78
CA ALA A 170 0.87 9.41 -7.54
C ALA A 170 0.17 10.27 -8.61
N ALA A 171 0.89 11.24 -9.18
CA ALA A 171 0.36 12.14 -10.21
C ALA A 171 0.40 11.54 -11.63
N ASP A 172 1.07 10.40 -11.86
CA ASP A 172 1.18 9.78 -13.18
C ASP A 172 -0.17 9.13 -13.59
N PRO A 173 -0.82 9.61 -14.67
CA PRO A 173 -2.10 9.06 -15.12
C PRO A 173 -2.02 7.58 -15.52
N SER A 174 -0.87 7.11 -15.99
CA SER A 174 -0.67 5.70 -16.38
C SER A 174 -0.65 4.77 -15.17
N VAL A 175 -0.11 5.25 -14.05
CA VAL A 175 -0.08 4.55 -12.75
C VAL A 175 -1.48 4.50 -12.15
N GLN A 176 -2.20 5.63 -12.19
CA GLN A 176 -3.60 5.71 -11.76
C GLN A 176 -4.47 4.77 -12.57
N ALA A 177 -4.38 4.78 -13.91
CA ALA A 177 -5.19 3.93 -14.79
C ALA A 177 -5.00 2.41 -14.55
N ARG A 178 -3.82 2.01 -14.06
CA ARG A 178 -3.50 0.61 -13.70
C ARG A 178 -4.01 0.21 -12.31
N GLY A 179 -4.50 1.17 -11.54
CA GLY A 179 -5.01 0.99 -10.19
C GLY A 179 -3.91 0.80 -9.14
N TYR A 180 -2.69 1.27 -9.41
CA TYR A 180 -1.63 1.31 -8.38
C TYR A 180 -1.91 2.40 -7.36
N VAL A 181 -2.43 3.53 -7.82
CA VAL A 181 -2.82 4.67 -6.99
C VAL A 181 -4.30 4.94 -7.22
N ILE A 182 -5.04 5.12 -6.12
CA ILE A 182 -6.44 5.47 -6.14
C ILE A 182 -6.56 6.99 -6.18
N VAL A 183 -7.22 7.51 -7.21
CA VAL A 183 -7.35 8.97 -7.45
C VAL A 183 -8.01 9.70 -6.27
N ALA A 184 -8.91 9.04 -5.53
CA ALA A 184 -9.51 9.63 -4.34
C ALA A 184 -8.45 9.94 -3.26
N HIS A 185 -7.45 9.07 -3.08
CA HIS A 185 -6.42 9.22 -2.04
C HIS A 185 -5.52 10.43 -2.34
N THR A 186 -5.25 10.72 -3.61
CA THR A 186 -4.39 11.84 -4.00
C THR A 186 -4.98 13.20 -3.65
N GLN A 187 -6.30 13.29 -3.38
CA GLN A 187 -6.95 14.51 -2.89
C GLN A 187 -6.49 14.91 -1.47
N LYS A 188 -5.91 13.96 -0.72
CA LYS A 188 -5.36 14.18 0.62
C LYS A 188 -3.86 14.49 0.59
N PHE A 189 -3.21 14.37 -0.57
CA PHE A 189 -1.77 14.58 -0.68
C PHE A 189 -1.45 16.07 -0.80
N PRO A 190 -0.26 16.50 -0.35
CA PRO A 190 0.20 17.85 -0.63
C PRO A 190 0.37 18.05 -2.14
N PRO A 191 0.34 19.30 -2.64
CA PRO A 191 0.65 19.61 -4.03
C PRO A 191 2.05 19.09 -4.40
N VAL A 192 2.26 18.70 -5.66
CA VAL A 192 3.58 18.23 -6.16
C VAL A 192 4.69 19.29 -5.96
N ALA A 193 4.31 20.57 -5.95
CA ALA A 193 5.21 21.69 -5.70
C ALA A 193 5.48 21.97 -4.21
N ALA A 194 4.92 21.18 -3.30
CA ALA A 194 5.12 21.37 -1.86
C ALA A 194 6.62 21.25 -1.49
N PRO A 195 7.08 22.04 -0.50
CA PRO A 195 8.45 21.96 -0.06
C PRO A 195 8.73 20.57 0.50
N THR A 196 9.89 20.02 0.16
CA THR A 196 10.42 18.84 0.86
C THR A 196 10.69 19.26 2.30
N LEU A 197 10.16 18.51 3.27
CA LEU A 197 10.58 18.68 4.65
C LEU A 197 12.09 18.49 4.73
N ARG A 198 12.79 19.57 5.05
CA ARG A 198 14.19 19.50 5.42
C ARG A 198 14.22 19.27 6.92
N PHE A 199 14.65 18.09 7.32
CA PHE A 199 15.11 17.89 8.69
C PHE A 199 16.46 18.61 8.76
N GLU A 200 16.51 19.78 9.39
CA GLU A 200 17.81 20.37 9.73
C GLU A 200 18.50 19.39 10.69
N PRO A 201 19.73 18.94 10.37
CA PRO A 201 20.45 17.98 11.19
C PRO A 201 20.82 18.54 12.57
#